data_AF-A0A354XTG6-F1
#
_entry.id   AF-A0A354XTG6-F1
#
_cell.length_a   1.000
_cell.length_b   1.000
_cell.length_c   1.000
_cell.angle_alpha   90.00
_cell.angle_beta   90.00
_cell.angle_gamma   90.00
#
_symmetry.space_group_name_H-M   'P 1'
#
loop_
_entity.id
_entity.type
_entity.pdbx_description
1 polymer ?
#
loop_
_entity_poly.entity_id
_entity_poly.type
_entity_poly.pdbx_seq_one_letter_code
_entity_poly.pdbx_strand_id
1 'polypeptide(L)'
;GKSQTSRAVVENLIKRGLKVIVVRHPMPYGDLAAQAVQRFATVEDLKKHKCTVEEMEEYEPHVVRGNVIYAGVDYERILRRAEEDPDGCDVILWDGGNNDFS
;
A
#
# COMPACT_ATOMS: atom_id res chain seq x y z
N GLY A 1 -15.81 -6.24 -2.56
CA GLY A 1 -15.62 -6.39 -4.02
C GLY A 1 -14.17 -6.29 -4.41
N LYS A 2 -13.59 -5.07 -4.40
CA LYS A 2 -12.23 -4.80 -4.91
C LYS A 2 -11.11 -5.44 -4.07
N SER A 3 -11.12 -5.25 -2.75
CA SER A 3 -10.05 -5.73 -1.86
C SER A 3 -9.92 -7.26 -1.80
N GLN A 4 -10.96 -8.03 -2.14
CA GLN A 4 -10.85 -9.50 -2.25
C GLN A 4 -10.09 -9.90 -3.53
N THR A 5 -10.42 -9.28 -4.66
CA THR A 5 -9.75 -9.53 -5.93
C THR A 5 -8.27 -9.12 -5.86
N SER A 6 -7.98 -7.93 -5.32
CA SER A 6 -6.60 -7.47 -5.16
C SER A 6 -5.77 -8.42 -4.29
N ARG A 7 -6.33 -8.92 -3.18
CA ARG A 7 -5.67 -9.95 -2.35
C ARG A 7 -5.39 -11.23 -3.13
N ALA A 8 -6.35 -11.72 -3.91
CA ALA A 8 -6.15 -12.92 -4.72
C ALA A 8 -5.06 -12.72 -5.79
N VAL A 9 -4.96 -11.54 -6.38
CA VAL A 9 -3.90 -11.18 -7.34
C VAL A 9 -2.54 -11.16 -6.65
N VAL A 10 -2.41 -10.46 -5.52
CA VAL A 10 -1.17 -10.40 -4.72
C VAL A 10 -0.70 -11.80 -4.34
N GLU A 11 -1.59 -12.63 -3.79
CA GLU A 11 -1.25 -14.00 -3.40
C GLU A 11 -0.76 -14.85 -4.59
N ASN A 12 -1.36 -14.69 -5.77
CA ASN A 12 -0.92 -15.42 -6.96
C ASN A 12 0.47 -14.99 -7.45
N LEU A 13 0.77 -13.69 -7.39
CA LEU A 13 2.07 -13.15 -7.79
C LEU A 13 3.17 -13.59 -6.81
N ILE A 14 2.90 -13.57 -5.51
CA ILE A 14 3.84 -14.03 -4.48
C ILE A 14 4.10 -15.53 -4.59
N LYS A 15 3.09 -16.34 -4.89
CA LYS A 15 3.26 -17.77 -5.19
C LYS A 15 4.18 -18.04 -6.39
N ARG A 16 4.38 -17.04 -7.26
CA ARG A 16 5.33 -17.09 -8.39
C ARG A 16 6.72 -16.55 -8.03
N GLY A 17 6.94 -16.17 -6.78
CA GLY A 17 8.21 -15.62 -6.29
C GLY A 17 8.41 -14.14 -6.60
N LEU A 18 7.37 -13.42 -7.02
CA LEU A 18 7.45 -11.98 -7.30
C LEU A 18 7.25 -11.16 -6.03
N LYS A 19 8.04 -10.10 -5.89
CA LYS A 19 7.90 -9.08 -4.85
C LYS A 19 6.86 -8.06 -5.29
N VAL A 20 5.75 -8.03 -4.58
CA VAL A 20 4.61 -7.17 -4.91
C VAL A 20 4.49 -6.07 -3.88
N ILE A 21 4.39 -4.84 -4.37
CA ILE A 21 4.10 -3.68 -3.54
C ILE A 21 2.71 -3.18 -3.89
N VAL A 22 1.88 -2.96 -2.87
CA VAL A 22 0.54 -2.42 -3.06
C VAL A 22 0.59 -0.90 -2.88
N VAL A 23 0.05 -0.15 -3.83
CA VAL A 23 -0.12 1.31 -3.72
C VAL A 23 -1.59 1.62 -3.46
N ARG A 24 -1.82 2.55 -2.53
CA ARG A 24 -3.15 2.98 -2.06
C ARG A 24 -3.23 4.50 -1.95
N HIS A 25 -4.45 5.01 -2.03
CA HIS A 25 -4.75 6.35 -1.55
C HIS A 25 -4.75 6.38 -0.02
N PRO A 26 -4.27 7.46 0.61
CA PRO A 26 -4.46 7.67 2.04
C PRO A 26 -5.93 8.02 2.29
N MET A 27 -6.41 7.81 3.52
CA MET A 27 -7.64 8.47 3.90
C MET A 27 -7.43 9.99 3.96
N PRO A 28 -8.39 10.83 3.54
CA PRO A 28 -8.22 12.29 3.43
C PRO A 28 -8.25 13.01 4.79
N TYR A 29 -8.02 12.29 5.88
CA TYR A 29 -8.13 12.80 7.24
C TYR A 29 -6.74 13.06 7.84
N GLY A 30 -6.62 14.13 8.62
CA GLY A 30 -5.38 14.46 9.33
C GLY A 30 -4.44 15.36 8.54
N ASP A 31 -3.14 15.19 8.76
CA ASP A 31 -2.08 16.02 8.15
C ASP A 31 -1.60 15.38 6.84
N LEU A 32 -2.15 15.86 5.72
CA LEU A 32 -1.79 15.39 4.38
C LEU A 32 -0.32 15.60 4.04
N ALA A 33 0.34 16.61 4.62
CA ALA A 33 1.77 16.83 4.39
C ALA A 33 2.61 15.73 5.07
N ALA A 34 2.20 15.28 6.26
CA ALA A 34 2.79 14.13 6.94
C ALA A 34 2.43 12.78 6.25
N GLN A 35 1.43 12.78 5.39
CA GLN A 35 1.01 11.65 4.56
C GLN A 35 1.47 11.79 3.09
N ALA A 36 2.53 12.55 2.81
CA ALA A 36 3.05 12.68 1.46
C ALA A 36 3.47 11.31 0.90
N VAL A 37 4.27 10.54 1.66
CA VAL A 37 4.66 9.17 1.34
C VAL A 37 4.81 8.37 2.64
N GLN A 38 4.08 7.27 2.76
CA GLN A 38 4.14 6.37 3.90
C GLN A 38 4.36 4.95 3.41
N ARG A 39 5.22 4.21 4.13
CA ARG A 39 5.54 2.81 3.85
C ARG A 39 5.10 1.97 5.04
N PHE A 40 4.37 0.91 4.76
CA PHE A 40 3.87 -0.02 5.77
C PHE A 40 4.36 -1.43 5.41
N ALA A 41 5.28 -1.96 6.22
CA ALA A 41 5.75 -3.34 6.11
C ALA A 41 5.51 -4.14 7.39
N THR A 42 5.17 -3.45 8.49
CA THR A 42 4.89 -4.06 9.80
C THR A 42 3.65 -3.43 10.44
N VAL A 43 3.01 -4.16 11.36
CA VAL A 43 1.82 -3.63 12.09
C VAL A 43 2.22 -2.41 12.93
N GLU A 44 3.47 -2.35 13.36
CA GLU A 44 4.07 -1.20 14.04
C GLU A 44 4.10 0.07 13.17
N ASP A 45 4.28 -0.07 11.85
CA ASP A 45 4.24 1.07 10.93
C ASP A 45 2.86 1.74 10.92
N LEU A 46 1.79 0.93 11.00
CA LEU A 46 0.41 1.45 11.04
C LEU A 46 0.19 2.34 12.28
N LYS A 47 0.72 1.92 13.43
CA LYS A 47 0.68 2.71 14.67
C LYS A 47 1.54 3.97 14.56
N LYS A 48 2.74 3.86 13.99
CA LYS A 48 3.68 4.97 13.79
C LYS A 48 3.07 6.08 12.94
N HIS A 49 2.36 5.71 11.88
CA HIS A 49 1.71 6.62 10.95
C HIS A 49 0.31 7.05 11.39
N LYS A 50 -0.16 6.60 12.56
CA LYS A 50 -1.46 6.94 13.15
C LYS A 50 -2.63 6.61 12.22
N CYS A 51 -2.59 5.43 11.60
CA CYS A 51 -3.65 4.97 10.70
C CYS A 51 -5.03 5.01 11.39
N THR A 52 -6.05 5.42 10.63
CA THR A 52 -7.44 5.35 11.09
C THR A 52 -7.91 3.89 11.20
N VAL A 53 -9.07 3.65 11.82
CA VAL A 53 -9.61 2.29 11.94
C VAL A 53 -9.86 1.69 10.56
N GLU A 54 -10.35 2.48 9.61
CA GLU A 54 -10.59 2.07 8.23
C GLU A 54 -9.28 1.71 7.50
N GLU A 55 -8.22 2.50 7.68
CA GLU A 55 -6.90 2.20 7.12
C GLU A 55 -6.32 0.92 7.74
N MET A 56 -6.50 0.72 9.05
CA MET A 56 -6.09 -0.52 9.73
C MET A 56 -6.82 -1.74 9.13
N GLU A 57 -8.14 -1.67 8.98
CA GLU A 57 -8.96 -2.74 8.38
C GLU A 57 -8.51 -3.09 6.94
N GLU A 58 -8.05 -2.09 6.18
CA GLU A 58 -7.53 -2.30 4.83
C GLU A 58 -6.08 -2.80 4.80
N TYR A 59 -5.18 -2.22 5.60
CA TYR A 59 -3.74 -2.39 5.46
C TYR A 59 -3.20 -3.56 6.29
N GLU A 60 -3.70 -3.76 7.51
CA GLU A 60 -3.23 -4.82 8.42
C GLU A 60 -3.26 -6.22 7.76
N PRO A 61 -4.32 -6.63 7.03
CA PRO A 61 -4.35 -7.92 6.36
C PRO A 61 -3.22 -8.12 5.33
N HIS A 62 -2.77 -7.06 4.67
CA HIS A 62 -1.66 -7.13 3.71
C HIS A 62 -0.33 -7.27 4.44
N VAL A 63 -0.11 -6.42 5.43
CA VAL A 63 1.15 -6.33 6.20
C VAL A 63 1.42 -7.61 6.99
N VAL A 64 0.41 -8.18 7.64
CA VAL A 64 0.56 -9.46 8.39
C VAL A 64 0.92 -10.63 7.47
N ARG A 65 0.58 -10.54 6.18
CA ARG A 65 0.97 -11.52 5.15
C ARG A 65 2.35 -11.25 4.54
N GLY A 66 3.07 -10.25 5.04
CA GLY A 66 4.40 -9.86 4.55
C GLY A 66 4.38 -8.98 3.29
N ASN A 67 3.24 -8.37 2.94
CA ASN A 67 3.18 -7.42 1.84
C ASN A 67 3.57 -6.02 2.31
N VAL A 68 4.25 -5.28 1.43
CA VAL A 68 4.52 -3.86 1.64
C VAL A 68 3.39 -3.04 1.00
N ILE A 69 2.90 -2.04 1.73
CA ILE A 69 1.98 -1.03 1.22
C ILE A 69 2.68 0.32 1.20
N TYR A 70 2.49 1.07 0.11
CA TYR A 70 2.71 2.50 0.10
C TYR A 70 1.39 3.25 -0.02
N ALA A 71 1.23 4.30 0.77
CA ALA A 71 0.09 5.20 0.68
C ALA A 71 0.52 6.65 0.90
N GLY A 72 -0.26 7.57 0.34
CA GLY A 72 -0.04 9.01 0.51
C GLY A 72 -0.54 9.84 -0.66
N VAL A 73 -0.46 11.16 -0.50
CA VAL A 73 -1.01 12.12 -1.48
C VAL A 73 -0.08 12.41 -2.67
N ASP A 74 1.21 12.10 -2.56
CA ASP A 74 2.21 12.37 -3.60
C ASP A 74 2.48 11.09 -4.43
N TYR A 75 1.63 10.84 -5.42
CA TYR A 75 1.66 9.60 -6.20
C TYR A 75 2.95 9.39 -6.97
N GLU A 76 3.54 10.44 -7.56
CA GLU A 76 4.83 10.31 -8.25
C GLU A 76 5.89 9.81 -7.27
N ARG A 77 6.00 10.46 -6.11
CA ARG A 77 7.01 10.09 -5.12
C ARG A 77 6.74 8.73 -4.51
N ILE A 78 5.48 8.35 -4.33
CA ILE A 78 5.09 7.00 -3.91
C ILE A 78 5.59 5.96 -4.90
N LEU A 79 5.31 6.13 -6.19
CA LEU A 79 5.74 5.17 -7.21
C LEU A 79 7.25 5.03 -7.25
N ARG A 80 8.00 6.15 -7.24
CA ARG A 80 9.47 6.10 -7.19
C ARG A 80 9.98 5.36 -5.95
N ARG A 81 9.36 5.59 -4.79
CA ARG A 81 9.74 4.93 -3.53
C ARG A 81 9.38 3.45 -3.51
N ALA A 82 8.27 3.07 -4.11
CA ALA A 82 7.90 1.67 -4.29
C ALA A 82 8.87 0.96 -5.22
N GLU A 83 9.23 1.55 -6.37
CA GLU A 83 10.22 0.98 -7.29
C GLU A 83 11.59 0.74 -6.62
N GLU A 84 12.00 1.63 -5.72
CA GLU A 84 13.26 1.57 -4.98
C GLU A 84 13.16 0.91 -3.59
N ASP A 85 12.09 0.15 -3.31
CA ASP A 85 11.86 -0.42 -1.99
C ASP A 85 13.05 -1.30 -1.54
N PRO A 86 13.50 -1.18 -0.27
CA PRO A 86 14.65 -1.94 0.23
C PRO A 86 14.45 -3.46 0.18
N ASP A 87 13.20 -3.93 0.25
CA ASP A 87 12.88 -5.36 0.14
C ASP A 87 12.75 -5.81 -1.32
N GLY A 88 12.81 -4.87 -2.28
CA GLY A 88 12.70 -5.04 -3.72
C GLY A 88 11.26 -4.99 -4.24
N CYS A 89 11.11 -4.60 -5.50
CA CYS A 89 9.81 -4.48 -6.16
C CYS A 89 9.87 -5.04 -7.60
N ASP A 90 9.13 -6.11 -7.86
CA ASP A 90 8.94 -6.65 -9.22
C ASP A 90 7.63 -6.16 -9.85
N VAL A 91 6.59 -5.96 -9.02
CA VAL A 91 5.26 -5.56 -9.47
C VAL A 91 4.66 -4.55 -8.50
N ILE A 92 4.19 -3.42 -9.03
CA ILE A 92 3.32 -2.50 -8.29
C ILE A 92 1.87 -2.85 -8.60
N LEU A 93 1.10 -3.17 -7.56
CA LEU A 93 -0.35 -3.31 -7.63
C LEU A 93 -1.01 -2.04 -7.10
N TRP A 94 -1.55 -1.23 -8.00
CA TRP A 94 -2.36 -0.07 -7.63
C TRP A 94 -3.78 -0.52 -7.28
N ASP A 95 -4.13 -0.49 -5.99
CA ASP A 95 -5.47 -0.85 -5.54
C ASP A 95 -6.29 0.39 -5.23
N GLY A 96 -7.43 0.53 -5.92
CA GLY A 96 -8.30 1.71 -5.84
C GLY A 96 -8.05 2.79 -6.89
N GLY A 97 -7.07 2.62 -7.79
CA GLY A 97 -6.69 3.62 -8.81
C GLY A 97 -7.71 3.84 -9.93
N ASN A 98 -8.86 3.17 -9.87
CA ASN A 98 -9.93 3.35 -10.82
C ASN A 98 -10.57 4.75 -10.78
N ASN A 99 -10.22 5.58 -9.78
CA ASN A 99 -10.75 6.94 -9.58
C ASN A 99 -9.74 8.03 -10.01
N ASP A 100 -8.56 7.67 -10.52
CA ASP A 100 -7.47 8.65 -10.78
C ASP A 100 -7.47 9.23 -12.20
N PHE A 101 -8.33 8.72 -13.08
CA PHE A 101 -8.38 9.07 -14.50
C PHE A 101 -9.65 9.85 -14.89
N SER A 102 -10.38 10.37 -13.91
CA SER A 102 -11.66 11.08 -14.10
C SER A 102 -11.55 12.58 -13.82
#